data_AF-K1M4Q0-F1
#
_entry.id   AF-K1M4Q0-F1
#
_cell.length_a   1.000
_cell.length_b   1.000
_cell.length_c   1.000
_cell.angle_alpha   90.00
_cell.angle_beta   90.00
_cell.angle_gamma   90.00
#
_symmetry.space_group_name_H-M   'P 1'
#
loop_
_entity.id
_entity.type
_entity.pdbx_description
1 polymer ?
#
loop_
_entity_poly.entity_id
_entity_poly.type
_entity_poly.pdbx_seq_one_letter_code
_entity_poly.pdbx_strand_id
1 'polypeptide(L)'
;MKKILLSGMVVLGSLLSAQQLISFEGSEGYTIGNIDGQQGWTTTSTGPGNPNIAGQLVTAEQYSDGVQSLKIAKESAYGAQQNPVVGAFKAITSPLDATNFTVSFDVRVNLQSNNSSDFVFRGINTASTPASIVYYIDFSYDGAIKVADMPTTGLVNTSANWSADTWYRVKIVGTTNGVEYYLNNTLIHTAAHLSTSTQLNRIDFVHDNYNGDGYIDRIAINNEAALSVKETVGNDTAIAIYPNPTTDMLHISSDEKVNGVAIFDLTGRRMNADLKENQVNVNHLEKGSYIITVSTKKGKVSKKFIKK
;
A
#
# COMPACT_ATOMS: atom_id res chain seq x y z
N MET A 1 -46.47 23.95 -34.05
CA MET A 1 -45.79 23.49 -32.82
C MET A 1 -44.65 22.54 -33.18
N LYS A 2 -43.41 23.04 -33.26
CA LYS A 2 -42.20 22.22 -33.41
C LYS A 2 -41.52 22.14 -32.04
N LYS A 3 -41.48 20.96 -31.43
CA LYS A 3 -40.77 20.75 -30.16
C LYS A 3 -39.30 20.44 -30.48
N ILE A 4 -38.42 21.27 -29.95
CA ILE A 4 -36.97 21.12 -29.99
C ILE A 4 -36.60 19.99 -29.02
N LEU A 5 -35.96 18.94 -29.51
CA LEU A 5 -35.32 17.90 -28.71
C LEU A 5 -33.96 18.44 -28.24
N LEU A 6 -33.85 18.75 -26.95
CA LEU A 6 -32.57 19.04 -26.31
C LEU A 6 -32.03 17.72 -25.75
N SER A 7 -31.13 17.08 -26.49
CA SER A 7 -30.41 15.89 -26.04
C SER A 7 -29.27 16.33 -25.11
N GLY A 8 -29.54 16.32 -23.80
CA GLY A 8 -28.52 16.52 -22.77
C GLY A 8 -27.91 15.19 -22.38
N MET A 9 -26.92 14.70 -23.13
CA MET A 9 -26.02 13.65 -22.67
C MET A 9 -25.16 14.23 -21.54
N VAL A 10 -25.55 13.98 -20.30
CA VAL A 10 -24.65 14.12 -19.16
C VAL A 10 -23.76 12.89 -19.16
N VAL A 11 -22.61 12.99 -19.83
CA VAL A 11 -21.49 12.06 -19.62
C VAL A 11 -20.89 12.42 -18.26
N LEU A 12 -21.42 11.83 -17.18
CA LEU A 12 -20.68 11.75 -15.92
C LEU A 12 -19.62 10.65 -16.13
N GLY A 13 -18.52 11.03 -16.79
CA GLY A 13 -17.29 10.27 -16.70
C GLY A 13 -16.78 10.41 -15.28
N SER A 14 -17.09 9.45 -14.43
CA SER A 14 -16.32 9.27 -13.19
C SER A 14 -14.89 8.99 -13.62
N LEU A 15 -14.00 9.96 -13.38
CA LEU A 15 -12.56 9.73 -13.32
C LEU A 15 -12.36 8.70 -12.21
N LEU A 16 -12.45 7.42 -12.55
CA LEU A 16 -11.95 6.35 -11.70
C LEU A 16 -10.43 6.52 -11.71
N SER A 17 -9.89 7.04 -10.60
CA SER A 17 -8.45 7.10 -10.39
C SER A 17 -7.90 5.69 -10.53
N ALA A 18 -6.94 5.51 -11.44
CA ALA A 18 -6.36 4.21 -11.72
C ALA A 18 -5.44 3.81 -10.56
N GLN A 19 -5.98 3.07 -9.60
CA GLN A 19 -5.15 2.41 -8.59
C GLN A 19 -4.46 1.21 -9.23
N GLN A 20 -3.13 1.19 -9.15
CA GLN A 20 -2.35 0.02 -9.51
C GLN A 20 -2.15 -0.84 -8.26
N LEU A 21 -2.60 -2.10 -8.33
CA LEU A 21 -2.40 -3.11 -7.30
C LEU A 21 -1.43 -4.18 -7.82
N ILE A 22 -0.55 -4.66 -6.94
CA ILE A 22 0.38 -5.76 -7.21
C ILE A 22 0.38 -6.67 -5.99
N SER A 23 -0.07 -7.91 -6.17
CA SER A 23 -0.11 -8.97 -5.15
C SER A 23 0.77 -10.17 -5.51
N PHE A 24 1.50 -10.13 -6.62
CA PHE A 24 2.42 -11.19 -7.05
C PHE A 24 1.73 -12.52 -7.38
N GLU A 25 0.43 -12.48 -7.64
CA GLU A 25 -0.37 -13.67 -7.86
C GLU A 25 -0.32 -14.19 -9.31
N GLY A 26 -0.56 -15.49 -9.46
CA GLY A 26 -0.63 -16.12 -10.79
C GLY A 26 -1.70 -15.52 -11.69
N SER A 27 -2.81 -15.05 -11.10
CA SER A 27 -3.88 -14.33 -11.81
C SER A 27 -3.44 -12.95 -12.34
N GLU A 28 -2.40 -12.36 -11.76
CA GLU A 28 -1.77 -11.11 -12.23
C GLU A 28 -0.62 -11.39 -13.23
N GLY A 29 -0.37 -12.66 -13.56
CA GLY A 29 0.67 -13.07 -14.49
C GLY A 29 2.07 -13.18 -13.88
N TYR A 30 2.15 -13.42 -12.58
CA TYR A 30 3.40 -13.76 -11.88
C TYR A 30 3.60 -15.27 -11.79
N THR A 31 4.86 -15.69 -11.78
CA THR A 31 5.27 -17.08 -11.56
C THR A 31 6.39 -17.14 -10.54
N ILE A 32 6.33 -18.12 -9.62
CA ILE A 32 7.41 -18.39 -8.66
C ILE A 32 8.76 -18.51 -9.38
N GLY A 33 9.76 -17.80 -8.86
CA GLY A 33 11.09 -17.71 -9.47
C GLY A 33 11.52 -16.26 -9.66
N ASN A 34 12.52 -16.04 -10.51
CA ASN A 34 13.12 -14.72 -10.69
C ASN A 34 12.10 -13.66 -11.12
N ILE A 35 12.04 -12.54 -10.39
CA ILE A 35 11.10 -11.44 -10.69
C ILE A 35 11.48 -10.66 -11.96
N ASP A 36 12.74 -10.69 -12.38
CA ASP A 36 13.21 -9.95 -13.54
C ASP A 36 12.47 -10.32 -14.82
N GLY A 37 11.98 -9.31 -15.54
CA GLY A 37 11.20 -9.45 -16.76
C GLY A 37 9.73 -9.76 -16.53
N GLN A 38 9.31 -10.12 -15.31
CA GLN A 38 7.90 -10.35 -15.01
C GLN A 38 7.16 -9.03 -14.79
N GLN A 39 6.06 -8.82 -15.51
CA GLN A 39 5.15 -7.68 -15.32
C GLN A 39 5.86 -6.31 -15.22
N GLY A 40 6.95 -6.10 -15.96
CA GLY A 40 7.71 -4.84 -15.96
C GLY A 40 8.55 -4.59 -14.71
N TRP A 41 8.90 -5.64 -13.97
CA TRP A 41 9.96 -5.62 -12.97
C TRP A 41 11.33 -5.87 -13.62
N THR A 42 12.35 -5.23 -13.07
CA THR A 42 13.76 -5.49 -13.38
C THR A 42 14.53 -5.64 -12.08
N THR A 43 15.75 -6.16 -12.14
CA THR A 43 16.62 -6.34 -10.97
C THR A 43 17.97 -5.65 -11.16
N THR A 44 18.82 -5.63 -10.13
CA THR A 44 20.17 -5.07 -10.24
C THR A 44 20.99 -5.87 -11.27
N SER A 45 21.65 -5.17 -12.20
CA SER A 45 22.42 -5.81 -13.26
C SER A 45 23.81 -6.24 -12.80
N THR A 46 24.25 -7.44 -13.17
CA THR A 46 25.62 -7.93 -12.94
C THR A 46 26.63 -7.42 -13.98
N GLY A 47 26.18 -6.62 -14.94
CA GLY A 47 27.02 -6.01 -15.97
C GLY A 47 26.29 -5.86 -17.31
N PRO A 48 26.95 -5.23 -18.30
CA PRO A 48 26.36 -5.02 -19.62
C PRO A 48 25.81 -6.32 -20.22
N GLY A 49 24.51 -6.35 -20.53
CA GLY A 49 23.83 -7.50 -21.12
C GLY A 49 23.34 -8.58 -20.13
N ASN A 50 23.63 -8.45 -18.83
CA ASN A 50 23.10 -9.33 -17.78
C ASN A 50 22.29 -8.51 -16.76
N PRO A 51 21.00 -8.26 -17.03
CA PRO A 51 20.16 -7.45 -16.14
C PRO A 51 19.76 -8.17 -14.84
N ASN A 52 20.12 -9.45 -14.67
CA ASN A 52 19.37 -10.33 -13.77
C ASN A 52 20.26 -10.87 -12.66
N ILE A 53 19.80 -10.67 -11.43
CA ILE A 53 20.33 -11.29 -10.21
C ILE A 53 19.31 -12.32 -9.69
N ALA A 54 19.76 -13.33 -8.96
CA ALA A 54 18.99 -14.57 -8.78
C ALA A 54 18.17 -14.64 -7.48
N GLY A 55 18.53 -13.87 -6.48
CA GLY A 55 17.91 -13.76 -5.15
C GLY A 55 16.68 -12.85 -5.09
N GLN A 56 16.24 -12.26 -6.20
CA GLN A 56 15.03 -11.43 -6.26
C GLN A 56 13.92 -12.22 -6.92
N LEU A 57 12.92 -12.64 -6.13
CA LEU A 57 12.03 -13.73 -6.49
C LEU A 57 10.57 -13.39 -6.21
N VAL A 58 9.67 -13.90 -7.05
CA VAL A 58 8.32 -14.26 -6.59
C VAL A 58 8.44 -15.58 -5.82
N THR A 59 7.92 -15.65 -4.60
CA THR A 59 8.04 -16.82 -3.72
C THR A 59 6.75 -17.10 -2.96
N ALA A 60 6.59 -18.33 -2.47
CA ALA A 60 5.52 -18.75 -1.55
C ALA A 60 6.04 -18.96 -0.11
N GLU A 61 7.27 -18.53 0.19
CA GLU A 61 7.90 -18.70 1.51
C GLU A 61 7.20 -17.90 2.62
N GLN A 62 6.84 -16.65 2.34
CA GLN A 62 6.09 -15.75 3.21
C GLN A 62 5.19 -14.88 2.33
N TYR A 63 4.00 -14.53 2.80
CA TYR A 63 3.05 -13.62 2.14
C TYR A 63 2.12 -13.02 3.20
N SER A 64 1.54 -11.86 2.93
CA SER A 64 0.58 -11.21 3.83
C SER A 64 -0.87 -11.29 3.35
N ASP A 65 -1.05 -11.53 2.05
CA ASP A 65 -2.32 -11.87 1.41
C ASP A 65 -2.07 -12.88 0.27
N GLY A 66 -3.13 -13.57 -0.18
CA GLY A 66 -2.97 -14.55 -1.26
C GLY A 66 -2.07 -15.74 -0.88
N VAL A 67 -1.15 -16.10 -1.78
CA VAL A 67 -0.24 -17.26 -1.66
C VAL A 67 1.19 -16.98 -2.11
N GLN A 68 1.49 -15.79 -2.62
CA GLN A 68 2.82 -15.41 -3.11
C GLN A 68 3.20 -13.98 -2.71
N SER A 69 4.50 -13.69 -2.65
CA SER A 69 5.03 -12.34 -2.45
C SER A 69 6.32 -12.13 -3.23
N LEU A 70 6.78 -10.88 -3.30
CA LEU A 70 8.18 -10.58 -3.64
C LEU A 70 9.07 -10.93 -2.44
N LYS A 71 10.22 -11.54 -2.73
CA LYS A 71 11.35 -11.71 -1.83
C LYS A 71 12.54 -10.97 -2.41
N ILE A 72 13.18 -10.14 -1.60
CA ILE A 72 14.48 -9.55 -1.85
C ILE A 72 15.50 -10.15 -0.90
N ALA A 73 16.50 -10.84 -1.44
CA ALA A 73 17.45 -11.62 -0.66
C ALA A 73 18.89 -11.38 -1.10
N LYS A 74 19.82 -11.77 -0.23
CA LYS A 74 21.25 -11.69 -0.48
C LYS A 74 21.63 -12.32 -1.82
N GLU A 75 22.41 -11.58 -2.60
CA GLU A 75 22.91 -11.98 -3.89
C GLU A 75 24.34 -12.48 -3.84
N SER A 76 24.54 -13.68 -4.39
CA SER A 76 25.87 -14.28 -4.53
C SER A 76 26.76 -13.58 -5.54
N ALA A 77 26.17 -12.83 -6.48
CA ALA A 77 26.90 -12.10 -7.51
C ALA A 77 27.69 -10.89 -6.97
N TYR A 78 27.37 -10.41 -5.77
CA TYR A 78 28.05 -9.27 -5.14
C TYR A 78 28.51 -9.60 -3.73
N GLY A 79 29.54 -8.88 -3.28
CA GLY A 79 29.83 -8.78 -1.85
C GLY A 79 28.85 -7.82 -1.15
N ALA A 80 29.09 -7.59 0.14
CA ALA A 80 28.46 -6.50 0.87
C ALA A 80 28.67 -5.16 0.15
N GLN A 81 27.63 -4.33 0.13
CA GLN A 81 27.65 -3.01 -0.48
C GLN A 81 27.71 -1.92 0.59
N GLN A 82 28.31 -0.77 0.25
CA GLN A 82 28.30 0.38 1.15
C GLN A 82 26.92 1.07 1.21
N ASN A 83 26.14 0.96 0.14
CA ASN A 83 24.82 1.57 0.01
C ASN A 83 23.78 0.52 -0.40
N PRO A 84 22.51 0.66 0.00
CA PRO A 84 21.43 -0.21 -0.45
C PRO A 84 21.13 -0.02 -1.94
N VAL A 85 21.64 -0.94 -2.78
CA VAL A 85 21.58 -0.86 -4.25
C VAL A 85 21.25 -2.19 -4.94
N VAL A 86 21.26 -3.30 -4.20
CA VAL A 86 20.92 -4.62 -4.72
C VAL A 86 19.43 -4.86 -4.50
N GLY A 87 18.67 -5.26 -5.52
CA GLY A 87 17.26 -5.60 -5.36
C GLY A 87 16.44 -5.54 -6.64
N ALA A 88 15.16 -5.19 -6.49
CA ALA A 88 14.16 -5.19 -7.55
C ALA A 88 13.55 -3.80 -7.77
N PHE A 89 13.22 -3.50 -9.02
CA PHE A 89 12.76 -2.19 -9.47
C PHE A 89 11.48 -2.34 -10.29
N LYS A 90 10.47 -1.53 -9.98
CA LYS A 90 9.21 -1.50 -10.69
C LYS A 90 8.98 -0.13 -11.32
N ALA A 91 8.98 -0.10 -12.65
CA ALA A 91 8.59 1.11 -13.38
C ALA A 91 7.10 1.39 -13.19
N ILE A 92 6.77 2.67 -12.98
CA ILE A 92 5.41 3.18 -12.97
C ILE A 92 5.14 3.74 -14.37
N THR A 93 4.28 3.07 -15.13
CA THR A 93 4.03 3.38 -16.55
C THR A 93 3.36 4.74 -16.76
N SER A 94 2.58 5.19 -15.79
CA SER A 94 2.01 6.54 -15.73
C SER A 94 2.63 7.29 -14.55
N PRO A 95 3.70 8.06 -14.77
CA PRO A 95 4.40 8.75 -13.69
C PRO A 95 3.46 9.61 -12.83
N LEU A 96 3.73 9.62 -11.52
CA LEU A 96 2.95 10.35 -10.53
C LEU A 96 3.59 11.69 -10.21
N ASP A 97 2.78 12.64 -9.74
CA ASP A 97 3.27 13.87 -9.14
C ASP A 97 3.83 13.57 -7.74
N ALA A 98 5.09 13.92 -7.48
CA ALA A 98 5.78 13.74 -6.20
C ALA A 98 5.14 14.53 -5.05
N THR A 99 4.25 15.48 -5.36
CA THR A 99 3.45 16.26 -4.39
C THR A 99 2.03 15.74 -4.25
N ASN A 100 1.65 14.69 -4.99
CA ASN A 100 0.31 14.13 -4.98
C ASN A 100 0.34 12.63 -5.35
N PHE A 101 0.75 11.79 -4.40
CA PHE A 101 0.76 10.34 -4.57
C PHE A 101 0.54 9.60 -3.25
N THR A 102 0.09 8.35 -3.34
CA THR A 102 0.24 7.37 -2.26
C THR A 102 0.85 6.08 -2.80
N VAL A 103 1.90 5.60 -2.12
CA VAL A 103 2.45 4.25 -2.28
C VAL A 103 2.29 3.52 -0.96
N SER A 104 1.79 2.29 -0.99
CA SER A 104 1.72 1.45 0.20
C SER A 104 2.00 0.00 -0.12
N PHE A 105 2.55 -0.73 0.84
CA PHE A 105 2.93 -2.13 0.70
C PHE A 105 3.05 -2.76 2.08
N ASP A 106 2.93 -4.08 2.12
CA ASP A 106 3.25 -4.86 3.30
C ASP A 106 4.73 -5.26 3.22
N VAL A 107 5.42 -5.23 4.35
CA VAL A 107 6.83 -5.62 4.45
C VAL A 107 7.07 -6.48 5.68
N ARG A 108 7.91 -7.51 5.51
CA ARG A 108 8.45 -8.34 6.58
C ARG A 108 9.94 -8.56 6.34
N VAL A 109 10.79 -8.25 7.31
CA VAL A 109 12.22 -8.55 7.28
C VAL A 109 12.50 -9.65 8.29
N ASN A 110 13.24 -10.70 7.92
CA ASN A 110 13.40 -11.90 8.75
C ASN A 110 14.58 -11.88 9.74
N LEU A 111 15.48 -10.90 9.63
CA LEU A 111 16.70 -10.90 10.43
C LEU A 111 17.10 -9.48 10.85
N GLN A 112 17.37 -9.33 12.14
CA GLN A 112 17.85 -8.10 12.76
C GLN A 112 19.13 -8.42 13.55
N SER A 113 20.29 -8.02 13.02
CA SER A 113 21.60 -8.30 13.61
C SER A 113 22.68 -7.39 13.03
N ASN A 114 23.85 -7.30 13.68
CA ASN A 114 24.97 -6.50 13.16
C ASN A 114 25.52 -6.94 11.79
N ASN A 115 25.10 -8.11 11.29
CA ASN A 115 25.49 -8.64 9.98
C ASN A 115 24.28 -8.86 9.06
N SER A 116 23.13 -8.27 9.39
CA SER A 116 21.97 -8.25 8.50
C SER A 116 21.95 -6.99 7.66
N SER A 117 21.24 -7.06 6.55
CA SER A 117 21.06 -5.95 5.64
C SER A 117 20.19 -4.85 6.23
N ASP A 118 20.49 -3.63 5.81
CA ASP A 118 19.51 -2.55 5.75
C ASP A 118 18.60 -2.78 4.54
N PHE A 119 17.28 -2.72 4.75
CA PHE A 119 16.29 -2.86 3.70
C PHE A 119 15.64 -1.51 3.42
N VAL A 120 15.74 -1.04 2.18
CA VAL A 120 15.33 0.30 1.77
C VAL A 120 14.26 0.23 0.71
N PHE A 121 13.24 1.05 0.91
CA PHE A 121 12.13 1.23 -0.02
C PHE A 121 12.11 2.70 -0.44
N ARG A 122 12.27 2.95 -1.74
CA ARG A 122 12.42 4.32 -2.24
C ARG A 122 11.68 4.54 -3.55
N GLY A 123 11.19 5.76 -3.71
CA GLY A 123 10.63 6.24 -4.97
C GLY A 123 11.69 7.02 -5.73
N ILE A 124 11.75 6.85 -7.05
CA ILE A 124 12.77 7.46 -7.90
C ILE A 124 12.12 8.27 -9.02
N ASN A 125 12.72 9.42 -9.32
CA ASN A 125 12.59 10.08 -10.61
C ASN A 125 13.76 9.66 -11.52
N THR A 126 13.50 8.79 -12.48
CA THR A 126 14.49 8.41 -13.49
C THR A 126 14.59 9.39 -14.66
N ALA A 127 13.70 10.37 -14.75
CA ALA A 127 13.70 11.39 -15.82
C ALA A 127 14.59 12.59 -15.48
N SER A 128 15.01 12.76 -14.22
CA SER A 128 16.02 13.76 -13.86
C SER A 128 17.43 13.26 -14.20
N THR A 129 18.37 14.18 -14.40
CA THR A 129 19.78 13.85 -14.63
C THR A 129 20.66 14.58 -13.60
N PRO A 130 21.27 13.87 -12.62
CA PRO A 130 21.11 12.43 -12.35
C PRO A 130 19.70 12.09 -11.84
N ALA A 131 19.34 10.80 -11.85
CA ALA A 131 18.09 10.33 -11.25
C ALA A 131 18.02 10.75 -9.78
N SER A 132 16.85 11.20 -9.32
CA SER A 132 16.66 11.72 -7.96
C SER A 132 15.76 10.81 -7.13
N ILE A 133 15.98 10.83 -5.82
CA ILE A 133 15.13 10.13 -4.86
C ILE A 133 13.95 11.04 -4.51
N VAL A 134 12.73 10.49 -4.54
CA VAL A 134 11.49 11.17 -4.19
C VAL A 134 11.14 10.95 -2.73
N TYR A 135 11.22 9.70 -2.27
CA TYR A 135 11.06 9.31 -0.87
C TYR A 135 12.05 8.19 -0.54
N TYR A 136 12.38 8.03 0.73
CA TYR A 136 13.33 7.02 1.21
C TYR A 136 12.93 6.58 2.61
N ILE A 137 12.63 5.30 2.79
CA ILE A 137 12.42 4.68 4.10
C ILE A 137 13.33 3.47 4.24
N ASP A 138 13.97 3.36 5.40
CA ASP A 138 15.03 2.42 5.73
C ASP A 138 14.61 1.60 6.96
N PHE A 139 14.60 0.29 6.79
CA PHE A 139 14.49 -0.69 7.86
C PHE A 139 15.91 -1.14 8.19
N SER A 140 16.53 -0.39 9.10
CA SER A 140 17.94 -0.50 9.45
C SER A 140 18.17 -1.75 10.32
N TYR A 141 19.32 -2.40 10.17
CA TYR A 141 19.69 -3.68 10.80
C TYR A 141 19.58 -3.67 12.34
N ASP A 142 19.63 -2.49 12.96
CA ASP A 142 19.51 -2.24 14.39
C ASP A 142 18.04 -2.17 14.88
N GLY A 143 17.06 -2.25 13.98
CA GLY A 143 15.63 -2.17 14.27
C GLY A 143 15.04 -0.76 14.14
N ALA A 144 15.85 0.26 13.89
CA ALA A 144 15.33 1.60 13.66
C ALA A 144 14.65 1.69 12.29
N ILE A 145 13.56 2.45 12.21
CA ILE A 145 13.03 2.91 10.93
C ILE A 145 13.54 4.33 10.71
N LYS A 146 14.27 4.55 9.62
CA LYS A 146 14.86 5.85 9.27
C LYS A 146 14.30 6.36 7.95
N VAL A 147 14.30 7.67 7.75
CA VAL A 147 13.89 8.30 6.48
C VAL A 147 14.89 9.37 6.07
N ALA A 148 15.02 9.65 4.78
CA ALA A 148 15.76 10.82 4.33
C ALA A 148 14.89 12.08 4.53
N ASP A 149 15.48 13.14 5.10
CA ASP A 149 14.76 14.38 5.41
C ASP A 149 15.66 15.62 5.24
N MET A 150 15.38 16.44 4.23
CA MET A 150 16.14 17.66 3.97
C MET A 150 15.70 18.80 4.91
N PRO A 151 16.61 19.63 5.44
CA PRO A 151 17.98 19.85 4.97
C PRO A 151 19.05 19.00 5.69
N THR A 152 18.67 17.99 6.48
CA THR A 152 19.69 17.13 7.09
C THR A 152 20.37 16.31 5.99
N THR A 153 21.70 16.27 5.97
CA THR A 153 22.50 15.61 4.92
C THR A 153 22.47 14.08 5.03
N GLY A 154 21.43 13.48 5.62
CA GLY A 154 21.39 12.05 5.91
C GLY A 154 20.01 11.53 6.34
N LEU A 155 20.03 10.35 6.95
CA LEU A 155 18.83 9.68 7.46
C LEU A 155 18.54 10.12 8.89
N VAL A 156 17.26 10.32 9.20
CA VAL A 156 16.77 10.62 10.54
C VAL A 156 15.92 9.47 11.04
N ASN A 157 16.02 9.17 12.35
CA ASN A 157 15.15 8.18 12.98
C ASN A 157 13.71 8.69 12.99
N THR A 158 12.78 7.81 12.66
CA THR A 158 11.34 8.06 12.85
C THR A 158 10.94 7.76 14.30
N SER A 159 9.66 7.96 14.63
CA SER A 159 9.09 7.56 15.92
C SER A 159 8.82 6.06 16.06
N ALA A 160 9.10 5.25 15.03
CA ALA A 160 8.84 3.81 15.04
C ALA A 160 10.11 2.97 14.90
N ASN A 161 10.01 1.73 15.36
CA ASN A 161 11.00 0.67 15.19
C ASN A 161 10.31 -0.54 14.55
N TRP A 162 11.11 -1.41 13.94
CA TRP A 162 10.67 -2.69 13.42
C TRP A 162 11.30 -3.84 14.21
N SER A 163 10.74 -5.03 14.05
CA SER A 163 11.26 -6.27 14.62
C SER A 163 11.22 -7.36 13.58
N ALA A 164 12.21 -8.24 13.64
CA ALA A 164 12.29 -9.38 12.73
C ALA A 164 10.99 -10.22 12.73
N ASP A 165 10.72 -10.83 11.58
CA ASP A 165 9.62 -11.76 11.36
C ASP A 165 8.21 -11.18 11.58
N THR A 166 8.07 -9.86 11.56
CA THR A 166 6.79 -9.15 11.73
C THR A 166 6.39 -8.45 10.44
N TRP A 167 5.12 -8.61 10.03
CA TRP A 167 4.53 -7.86 8.92
C TRP A 167 4.13 -6.44 9.35
N TYR A 168 4.49 -5.46 8.54
CA TYR A 168 4.09 -4.07 8.70
C TYR A 168 3.46 -3.53 7.43
N ARG A 169 2.39 -2.74 7.56
CA ARG A 169 1.85 -1.93 6.46
C ARG A 169 2.59 -0.60 6.41
N VAL A 170 3.42 -0.41 5.40
CA VAL A 170 4.03 0.89 5.09
C VAL A 170 3.11 1.67 4.16
N LYS A 171 2.93 2.96 4.42
CA LYS A 171 2.25 3.89 3.52
C LYS A 171 3.03 5.20 3.45
N ILE A 172 3.37 5.62 2.25
CA ILE A 172 4.08 6.86 1.94
C ILE A 172 3.14 7.76 1.14
N VAL A 173 2.96 8.99 1.59
CA VAL A 173 2.08 9.98 0.95
C VAL A 173 2.90 11.20 0.58
N GLY A 174 3.01 11.49 -0.72
CA GLY A 174 3.55 12.77 -1.19
C GLY A 174 2.45 13.82 -1.19
N THR A 175 2.69 14.94 -0.51
CA THR A 175 1.78 16.08 -0.41
C THR A 175 2.48 17.35 -0.91
N THR A 176 1.77 18.46 -1.00
CA THR A 176 2.38 19.77 -1.30
C THR A 176 3.32 20.27 -0.20
N ASN A 177 3.23 19.70 1.01
CA ASN A 177 3.97 20.15 2.20
C ASN A 177 5.15 19.23 2.54
N GLY A 178 5.39 18.18 1.77
CA GLY A 178 6.40 17.16 2.06
C GLY A 178 5.88 15.74 1.90
N VAL A 179 6.63 14.79 2.45
CA VAL A 179 6.35 13.35 2.37
C VAL A 179 6.02 12.82 3.76
N GLU A 180 4.83 12.24 3.90
CA GLU A 180 4.37 11.62 5.14
C GLU A 180 4.60 10.11 5.10
N TYR A 181 5.18 9.57 6.18
CA TYR A 181 5.45 8.14 6.33
C TYR A 181 4.58 7.56 7.44
N TYR A 182 3.90 6.47 7.13
CA TYR A 182 3.02 5.76 8.04
C TYR A 182 3.46 4.31 8.18
N LEU A 183 3.39 3.79 9.40
CA LEU A 183 3.55 2.38 9.73
C LEU A 183 2.30 1.89 10.45
N ASN A 184 1.68 0.83 9.95
CA ASN A 184 0.40 0.30 10.47
C ASN A 184 -0.62 1.43 10.67
N ASN A 185 -0.69 2.31 9.68
CA ASN A 185 -1.57 3.48 9.64
C ASN A 185 -1.33 4.56 10.71
N THR A 186 -0.26 4.44 11.50
CA THR A 186 0.20 5.51 12.40
C THR A 186 1.22 6.37 11.66
N LEU A 187 1.05 7.70 11.66
CA LEU A 187 2.06 8.63 11.13
C LEU A 187 3.32 8.52 11.98
N ILE A 188 4.45 8.16 11.37
CA ILE A 188 5.73 7.95 12.08
C ILE A 188 6.73 9.07 11.83
N HIS A 189 6.61 9.80 10.70
CA HIS A 189 7.44 10.95 10.35
C HIS A 189 6.81 11.77 9.21
N THR A 190 7.12 13.06 9.15
CA THR A 190 6.86 13.93 7.99
C THR A 190 8.19 14.55 7.58
N ALA A 191 8.67 14.24 6.37
CA ALA A 191 9.92 14.76 5.83
C ALA A 191 9.67 15.87 4.79
N ALA A 192 10.65 16.74 4.61
CA ALA A 192 10.67 17.65 3.47
C ALA A 192 10.89 16.89 2.15
N HIS A 193 10.54 17.53 1.03
CA HIS A 193 10.87 16.99 -0.28
C HIS A 193 12.39 16.92 -0.48
N LEU A 194 12.86 15.78 -0.98
CA LEU A 194 14.28 15.51 -1.22
C LEU A 194 14.81 16.18 -2.49
N SER A 195 13.93 16.64 -3.38
CA SER A 195 14.30 17.38 -4.58
C SER A 195 13.17 18.31 -5.02
N THR A 196 13.50 19.29 -5.87
CA THR A 196 12.51 20.17 -6.52
C THR A 196 11.81 19.50 -7.71
N SER A 197 12.24 18.29 -8.07
CA SER A 197 11.65 17.50 -9.14
C SER A 197 10.33 16.88 -8.67
N THR A 198 9.30 17.01 -9.50
CA THR A 198 7.93 16.66 -9.13
C THR A 198 7.46 15.31 -9.68
N GLN A 199 8.35 14.42 -10.13
CA GLN A 199 7.91 13.15 -10.73
C GLN A 199 8.36 11.92 -9.94
N LEU A 200 7.45 10.97 -9.73
CA LEU A 200 7.72 9.61 -9.27
C LEU A 200 7.40 8.64 -10.41
N ASN A 201 8.40 7.94 -10.93
CA ASN A 201 8.22 7.02 -12.07
C ASN A 201 8.80 5.62 -11.86
N ARG A 202 9.38 5.35 -10.69
CA ARG A 202 9.85 4.01 -10.32
C ARG A 202 9.81 3.84 -8.81
N ILE A 203 9.50 2.64 -8.35
CA ILE A 203 9.71 2.22 -6.96
C ILE A 203 10.81 1.15 -6.90
N ASP A 204 11.67 1.27 -5.91
CA ASP A 204 12.80 0.38 -5.69
C ASP A 204 12.63 -0.32 -4.33
N PHE A 205 12.89 -1.62 -4.31
CA PHE A 205 13.01 -2.45 -3.11
C PHE A 205 14.44 -3.00 -3.10
N VAL A 206 15.30 -2.45 -2.23
CA VAL A 206 16.74 -2.70 -2.27
C VAL A 206 17.33 -2.96 -0.89
N HIS A 207 18.52 -3.56 -0.88
CA HIS A 207 19.32 -3.82 0.31
C HIS A 207 20.81 -3.66 0.00
N ASP A 208 21.63 -3.62 1.04
CA ASP A 208 23.09 -3.47 0.99
C ASP A 208 23.85 -4.82 0.94
N ASN A 209 23.14 -5.92 0.68
CA ASN A 209 23.69 -7.25 0.41
C ASN A 209 24.46 -7.94 1.55
N TYR A 210 24.10 -7.65 2.80
CA TYR A 210 24.39 -8.48 3.97
C TYR A 210 23.36 -9.61 4.11
N ASN A 211 23.21 -10.21 5.29
CA ASN A 211 22.31 -11.34 5.50
C ASN A 211 20.86 -10.91 5.74
N GLY A 212 19.93 -11.84 5.63
CA GLY A 212 18.51 -11.59 5.81
C GLY A 212 17.79 -11.41 4.49
N ASP A 213 16.47 -11.55 4.56
CA ASP A 213 15.53 -11.50 3.45
C ASP A 213 14.41 -10.52 3.81
N GLY A 214 14.04 -9.69 2.84
CA GLY A 214 12.84 -8.85 2.88
C GLY A 214 11.73 -9.46 2.03
N TYR A 215 10.52 -9.48 2.55
CA TYR A 215 9.32 -9.93 1.85
C TYR A 215 8.38 -8.76 1.68
N ILE A 216 7.83 -8.59 0.47
CA ILE A 216 6.98 -7.47 0.09
C ILE A 216 5.72 -7.98 -0.61
N ASP A 217 4.58 -7.45 -0.19
CA ASP A 217 3.27 -7.86 -0.71
C ASP A 217 2.28 -6.67 -0.75
N ARG A 218 1.13 -6.85 -1.39
CA ARG A 218 -0.01 -5.91 -1.43
C ARG A 218 0.40 -4.48 -1.78
N ILE A 219 1.22 -4.33 -2.81
CA ILE A 219 1.63 -3.01 -3.26
C ILE A 219 0.42 -2.31 -3.88
N ALA A 220 0.17 -1.08 -3.44
CA ALA A 220 -0.85 -0.21 -3.99
C ALA A 220 -0.25 1.16 -4.30
N ILE A 221 -0.45 1.61 -5.53
CA ILE A 221 0.08 2.88 -6.05
C ILE A 221 -1.10 3.68 -6.61
N ASN A 222 -1.21 4.94 -6.22
CA ASN A 222 -2.24 5.85 -6.72
C ASN A 222 -1.72 7.30 -6.84
N ASN A 223 -2.43 8.08 -7.65
CA ASN A 223 -2.15 9.49 -7.98
C ASN A 223 -2.87 10.48 -7.06
N GLU A 224 -3.15 10.06 -5.83
CA GLU A 224 -3.81 10.91 -4.83
C GLU A 224 -2.99 10.89 -3.56
N ALA A 225 -2.56 12.08 -3.11
CA ALA A 225 -2.30 12.29 -1.71
C ALA A 225 -3.60 11.92 -1.00
N ALA A 226 -3.60 10.87 -0.19
CA ALA A 226 -4.79 10.48 0.53
C ALA A 226 -5.32 11.72 1.26
N LEU A 227 -6.44 12.30 0.78
CA LEU A 227 -7.19 13.29 1.53
C LEU A 227 -7.47 12.58 2.84
N SER A 228 -6.90 13.08 3.93
CA SER A 228 -6.88 12.44 5.24
C SER A 228 -8.30 12.25 5.76
N VAL A 229 -8.99 11.25 5.23
CA VAL A 229 -9.90 10.42 5.97
C VAL A 229 -8.95 9.48 6.68
N LYS A 230 -8.93 9.58 8.00
CA LYS A 230 -8.30 8.63 8.90
C LYS A 230 -8.85 7.24 8.55
N GLU A 231 -8.23 6.58 7.58
CA GLU A 231 -8.48 5.20 7.17
C GLU A 231 -7.99 4.34 8.32
N THR A 232 -8.76 4.24 9.40
CA THR A 232 -8.43 3.32 10.49
C THR A 232 -8.52 1.91 9.90
N VAL A 233 -7.38 1.39 9.44
CA VAL A 233 -7.12 -0.05 9.38
C VAL A 233 -7.46 -0.53 10.78
N GLY A 234 -8.62 -1.17 10.89
CA GLY A 234 -9.16 -1.58 12.17
C GLY A 234 -8.14 -2.48 12.85
N ASN A 235 -7.73 -2.11 14.06
CA ASN A 235 -7.51 -3.13 15.06
C ASN A 235 -8.80 -3.93 15.12
N ASP A 236 -8.80 -5.08 14.46
CA ASP A 236 -9.86 -6.07 14.57
C ASP A 236 -9.97 -6.44 16.04
N THR A 237 -11.05 -5.98 16.69
CA THR A 237 -11.66 -6.60 17.88
C THR A 237 -12.89 -5.83 18.37
N ALA A 238 -13.05 -4.53 18.10
CA ALA A 238 -14.09 -3.74 18.78
C ALA A 238 -15.47 -3.70 18.09
N ILE A 239 -15.60 -3.96 16.78
CA ILE A 239 -16.90 -3.88 16.06
C ILE A 239 -17.11 -5.13 15.19
N ALA A 240 -18.16 -5.89 15.49
CA ALA A 240 -18.57 -7.08 14.74
C ALA A 240 -20.00 -6.92 14.20
N ILE A 241 -20.31 -7.58 13.07
CA ILE A 241 -21.64 -7.62 12.48
C ILE A 241 -22.14 -9.06 12.36
N TYR A 242 -23.40 -9.32 12.71
CA TYR A 242 -23.98 -10.66 12.67
C TYR A 242 -25.52 -10.63 12.59
N PRO A 243 -26.18 -11.71 12.13
CA PRO A 243 -25.56 -12.82 11.41
C PRO A 243 -25.01 -12.37 10.05
N ASN A 244 -23.98 -13.05 9.57
CA ASN A 244 -23.51 -12.90 8.20
C ASN A 244 -23.26 -14.32 7.65
N PRO A 245 -24.04 -14.82 6.69
CA PRO A 245 -25.11 -14.13 5.94
C PRO A 245 -26.37 -13.78 6.76
N THR A 246 -27.12 -12.75 6.32
CA THR A 246 -28.38 -12.31 6.95
C THR A 246 -29.56 -12.31 5.96
N THR A 247 -30.78 -12.40 6.49
CA THR A 247 -32.03 -12.27 5.73
C THR A 247 -32.69 -10.92 5.97
N ASP A 248 -32.93 -10.52 7.21
CA ASP A 248 -33.81 -9.38 7.50
C ASP A 248 -33.15 -8.31 8.35
N MET A 249 -32.34 -8.74 9.33
CA MET A 249 -31.75 -7.87 10.34
C MET A 249 -30.26 -8.14 10.49
N LEU A 250 -29.47 -7.06 10.52
CA LEU A 250 -28.05 -7.11 10.84
C LEU A 250 -27.82 -6.44 12.19
N HIS A 251 -27.20 -7.15 13.11
CA HIS A 251 -26.82 -6.69 14.43
C HIS A 251 -25.36 -6.25 14.44
N ILE A 252 -25.06 -5.21 15.22
CA ILE A 252 -23.73 -4.64 15.39
C ILE A 252 -23.32 -4.85 16.85
N SER A 253 -22.31 -5.66 17.12
CA SER A 253 -21.65 -5.69 18.43
C SER A 253 -20.56 -4.62 18.42
N SER A 254 -20.58 -3.75 19.42
CA SER A 254 -19.58 -2.69 19.58
C SER A 254 -19.41 -2.37 21.05
N ASP A 255 -18.16 -2.24 21.52
CA ASP A 255 -17.83 -1.75 22.86
C ASP A 255 -18.13 -0.25 23.04
N GLU A 256 -18.35 0.44 21.92
CA GLU A 256 -18.65 1.86 21.84
C GLU A 256 -20.05 2.12 21.28
N LYS A 257 -20.62 3.26 21.64
CA LYS A 257 -21.91 3.70 21.08
C LYS A 257 -21.80 3.89 19.55
N VAL A 258 -22.68 3.23 18.81
CA VAL A 258 -22.84 3.42 17.36
C VAL A 258 -23.59 4.73 17.12
N ASN A 259 -22.96 5.64 16.38
CA ASN A 259 -23.51 6.95 16.04
C ASN A 259 -24.23 6.96 14.68
N GLY A 260 -23.92 6.00 13.80
CA GLY A 260 -24.55 5.89 12.50
C GLY A 260 -24.03 4.73 11.67
N VAL A 261 -24.79 4.39 10.64
CA VAL A 261 -24.44 3.35 9.66
C VAL A 261 -24.69 3.85 8.24
N ALA A 262 -23.94 3.32 7.30
CA ALA A 262 -24.22 3.46 5.87
C ALA A 262 -24.03 2.10 5.20
N ILE A 263 -24.94 1.74 4.30
CA ILE A 263 -24.82 0.53 3.49
C ILE A 263 -24.58 0.93 2.04
N PHE A 264 -23.69 0.22 1.38
CA PHE A 264 -23.38 0.38 -0.04
C PHE A 264 -23.46 -0.98 -0.74
N ASP A 265 -23.98 -1.01 -1.96
CA ASP A 265 -23.78 -2.16 -2.84
C ASP A 265 -22.36 -2.17 -3.42
N LEU A 266 -21.97 -3.24 -4.11
CA LEU A 266 -20.63 -3.38 -4.71
C LEU A 266 -20.32 -2.33 -5.80
N THR A 267 -21.34 -1.63 -6.29
CA THR A 267 -21.16 -0.53 -7.27
C THR A 267 -20.96 0.83 -6.58
N GLY A 268 -20.96 0.86 -5.25
CA GLY A 268 -20.80 2.08 -4.45
C GLY A 268 -22.11 2.87 -4.28
N ARG A 269 -23.25 2.37 -4.77
CA ARG A 269 -24.54 3.03 -4.58
C ARG A 269 -24.97 2.87 -3.12
N ARG A 270 -25.27 4.00 -2.49
CA ARG A 270 -25.77 4.04 -1.10
C ARG A 270 -27.18 3.46 -1.03
N MET A 271 -27.36 2.51 -0.14
CA MET A 271 -28.65 1.92 0.20
C MET A 271 -29.23 2.59 1.43
N ASN A 272 -30.56 2.53 1.58
CA ASN A 272 -31.20 2.99 2.80
C ASN A 272 -30.77 2.10 3.96
N ALA A 273 -30.46 2.73 5.09
CA ALA A 273 -30.01 2.01 6.27
C ALA A 273 -30.57 2.72 7.50
N ASP A 274 -31.55 2.10 8.14
CA ASP A 274 -32.16 2.61 9.35
C ASP A 274 -31.52 1.93 10.55
N LEU A 275 -30.67 2.68 11.25
CA LEU A 275 -30.10 2.24 12.52
C LEU A 275 -31.11 2.47 13.64
N LYS A 276 -31.51 1.40 14.30
CA LYS A 276 -32.24 1.45 15.57
C LYS A 276 -31.42 0.71 16.62
N GLU A 277 -30.91 1.46 17.60
CA GLU A 277 -29.94 0.99 18.58
C GLU A 277 -28.68 0.46 17.88
N ASN A 278 -28.50 -0.86 17.84
CA ASN A 278 -27.39 -1.55 17.20
C ASN A 278 -27.88 -2.54 16.13
N GLN A 279 -29.06 -2.28 15.57
CA GLN A 279 -29.67 -3.13 14.56
C GLN A 279 -30.00 -2.33 13.31
N VAL A 280 -29.82 -2.97 12.15
CA VAL A 280 -30.09 -2.39 10.84
C VAL A 280 -31.02 -3.32 10.07
N ASN A 281 -32.15 -2.78 9.61
CA ASN A 281 -33.07 -3.52 8.76
C ASN A 281 -32.54 -3.55 7.33
N VAL A 282 -32.34 -4.77 6.80
CA VAL A 282 -31.81 -5.05 5.46
C VAL A 282 -32.79 -5.85 4.60
N ASN A 283 -34.04 -6.01 5.04
CA ASN A 283 -35.06 -6.80 4.33
C ASN A 283 -35.36 -6.29 2.91
N HIS A 284 -35.21 -4.98 2.70
CA HIS A 284 -35.48 -4.27 1.46
C HIS A 284 -34.33 -4.38 0.45
N LEU A 285 -33.19 -4.93 0.87
CA LEU A 285 -32.05 -5.16 -0.01
C LEU A 285 -32.27 -6.43 -0.82
N GLU A 286 -31.87 -6.40 -2.09
CA GLU A 286 -31.84 -7.58 -2.93
C GLU A 286 -30.75 -8.57 -2.46
N LYS A 287 -30.83 -9.82 -2.91
CA LYS A 287 -29.82 -10.83 -2.59
C LYS A 287 -28.47 -10.42 -3.18
N GLY A 288 -27.42 -10.38 -2.38
CA GLY A 288 -26.13 -9.90 -2.85
C GLY A 288 -25.11 -9.61 -1.75
N SER A 289 -23.95 -9.13 -2.16
CA SER A 289 -22.89 -8.63 -1.26
C SER A 289 -23.02 -7.13 -1.06
N TYR A 290 -22.86 -6.69 0.18
CA TYR A 290 -22.93 -5.28 0.57
C TYR A 290 -21.77 -4.93 1.51
N ILE A 291 -21.45 -3.64 1.57
CA ILE A 291 -20.51 -3.08 2.54
C ILE A 291 -21.31 -2.22 3.51
N ILE A 292 -21.20 -2.50 4.80
CA ILE A 292 -21.72 -1.63 5.87
C ILE A 292 -20.56 -0.87 6.51
N THR A 293 -20.69 0.45 6.59
CA THR A 293 -19.80 1.32 7.34
C THR A 293 -20.47 1.72 8.64
N VAL A 294 -19.88 1.34 9.78
CA VAL A 294 -20.33 1.67 11.12
C VAL A 294 -19.51 2.86 11.63
N SER A 295 -20.17 3.90 12.12
CA SER A 295 -19.53 5.10 12.67
C SER A 295 -19.70 5.14 14.19
N THR A 296 -18.59 5.25 14.93
CA THR A 296 -18.56 5.46 16.39
C THR A 296 -17.80 6.74 16.72
N LYS A 297 -17.66 7.07 18.01
CA LYS A 297 -16.80 8.20 18.45
C LYS A 297 -15.32 7.97 18.14
N LYS A 298 -14.86 6.71 18.09
CA LYS A 298 -13.45 6.35 17.84
C LYS A 298 -13.08 6.34 16.37
N GLY A 299 -14.05 6.21 15.47
CA GLY A 299 -13.82 6.21 14.03
C GLY A 299 -14.92 5.50 13.24
N LYS A 300 -14.64 5.25 11.96
CA LYS A 300 -15.50 4.47 11.08
C LYS A 300 -14.86 3.12 10.77
N VAL A 301 -15.65 2.06 10.71
CA VAL A 301 -15.22 0.71 10.35
C VAL A 301 -16.14 0.18 9.26
N SER A 302 -15.57 -0.31 8.17
CA SER A 302 -16.32 -0.93 7.08
C SER A 302 -16.20 -2.46 7.14
N LYS A 303 -17.32 -3.18 7.02
CA LYS A 303 -17.38 -4.64 7.01
C LYS A 303 -18.27 -5.10 5.84
N LYS A 304 -17.89 -6.21 5.20
CA LYS A 304 -18.69 -6.84 4.13
C LYS A 304 -19.69 -7.82 4.73
N PHE A 305 -20.91 -7.85 4.21
CA PHE A 305 -21.92 -8.87 4.54
C PHE A 305 -22.70 -9.37 3.32
N ILE A 306 -23.34 -10.53 3.47
CA ILE A 306 -24.12 -11.20 2.43
C ILE A 306 -25.60 -11.21 2.82
N LYS A 307 -26.46 -10.67 1.94
CA LYS A 307 -27.92 -10.75 2.02
C LYS A 307 -28.43 -11.97 1.24
N LYS A 308 -29.20 -12.83 1.91
CA LYS A 308 -29.84 -14.03 1.35
C LYS A 308 -31.23 -13.78 0.78
#